data_AF-A0A3F2RWJ7-F1
#
_entry.id   AF-A0A3F2RWJ7-F1
#
_cell.length_a   1.000
_cell.length_b   1.000
_cell.length_c   1.000
_cell.angle_alpha   90.00
_cell.angle_beta   90.00
_cell.angle_gamma   90.00
#
_symmetry.space_group_name_H-M   'P 1'
#
loop_
_entity.id
_entity.type
_entity.pdbx_description
1 polymer ?
#
loop_
_entity_poly.entity_id
_entity_poly.type
_entity_poly.pdbx_seq_one_letter_code
_entity_poly.pdbx_strand_id
1 'polypeptide(L)'
;MMKTPAGVRMRMVLSHQRNLRYVLLTAVGALLLVFYLLNRTPAPYTYDKLTNEEDKRYNTQAMMDQWPGKCNIKNFEQLRRMSIVYTWVNGSQPCYRELREKSGGKHAIGGSRDREIGELMYSIRSLEKFVPWHTGQIYIVSPGHIPDWVDMNNPRIKVVNQDDLFPEYAKGFLPTFNTHVIEQFLYLIPGLSDIYMQVNDDYLFTKPIAPHEFFTCDGGIRLLHESGLISHTPPTPKKGIWIASVLNTQQEMDLRWGKTDRHFIKHAPFVYSRRAFERVHQIFDRPLYMTLKSKFRGKPDMNMPLLHHYYMVAQGSEELGIPISSPPEEEMSGYKLILMQNNNVDKLKQQFGQIIDGSTPYSIVALNDEYSDMRVADTALEFLSKFLPEPSQYERKPDSEPHALTVRTPGTCEVDPTILSPFPRRVEAAPKYQVIAYRELRWVAFTNSLLRGLGFGLGAMSMYILYLIVLRRNKAPMGSNGAYDKV
;
A
#
# COMPACT_ATOMS: atom_id res chain seq x y z
N MET A 1 -32.86 -61.22 12.52
CA MET A 1 -33.66 -60.08 12.00
C MET A 1 -32.75 -59.11 11.25
N MET A 2 -32.83 -59.06 9.91
CA MET A 2 -32.08 -58.07 9.13
C MET A 2 -32.72 -56.68 9.28
N LYS A 3 -31.93 -55.68 9.71
CA LYS A 3 -32.38 -54.28 9.81
C LYS A 3 -32.67 -53.74 8.41
N THR A 4 -33.86 -53.20 8.20
CA THR A 4 -34.25 -52.52 6.95
C THR A 4 -33.25 -51.41 6.60
N PRO A 5 -32.71 -51.38 5.36
CA PRO A 5 -31.76 -50.36 4.93
C PRO A 5 -32.30 -48.94 5.09
N ALA A 6 -31.42 -47.99 5.42
CA ALA A 6 -31.81 -46.59 5.69
C ALA A 6 -32.61 -45.95 4.54
N GLY A 7 -32.27 -46.28 3.28
CA GLY A 7 -33.01 -45.80 2.11
C GLY A 7 -34.46 -46.27 2.02
N VAL A 8 -34.77 -47.46 2.57
CA VAL A 8 -36.15 -48.00 2.61
C VAL A 8 -36.97 -47.30 3.69
N ARG A 9 -36.37 -46.97 4.84
CA ARG A 9 -37.02 -46.20 5.90
C ARG A 9 -37.32 -44.77 5.45
N MET A 10 -36.37 -44.13 4.75
CA MET A 10 -36.56 -42.80 4.16
C MET A 10 -37.72 -42.79 3.15
N ARG A 11 -37.81 -43.81 2.28
CA ARG A 11 -38.94 -43.98 1.33
C ARG A 11 -40.28 -44.17 2.03
N MET A 12 -40.35 -44.96 3.11
CA MET A 12 -41.58 -45.12 3.89
C MET A 12 -42.01 -43.81 4.56
N VAL A 13 -41.08 -43.05 5.14
CA VAL A 13 -41.37 -41.77 5.79
C VAL A 13 -41.88 -40.72 4.78
N LEU A 14 -41.31 -40.69 3.57
CA LEU A 14 -41.73 -39.81 2.48
C LEU A 14 -43.04 -40.25 1.78
N SER A 15 -43.48 -41.51 1.98
CA SER A 15 -44.70 -42.05 1.36
C SER A 15 -46.00 -41.61 2.07
N HIS A 16 -45.90 -41.12 3.31
CA HIS A 16 -47.05 -40.61 4.06
C HIS A 16 -47.33 -39.15 3.70
N GLN A 17 -48.51 -38.88 3.11
CA GLN A 17 -48.95 -37.54 2.69
C GLN A 17 -48.84 -36.48 3.80
N ARG A 18 -48.99 -36.86 5.08
CA ARG A 18 -48.85 -35.94 6.22
C ARG A 18 -47.43 -35.38 6.35
N ASN A 19 -46.40 -36.16 6.04
CA ASN A 19 -44.99 -35.75 6.20
C ASN A 19 -44.49 -34.89 5.04
N LEU A 20 -45.15 -34.96 3.89
CA LEU A 20 -44.75 -34.24 2.67
C LEU A 20 -44.85 -32.71 2.83
N ARG A 21 -45.88 -32.24 3.56
CA ARG A 21 -46.06 -30.82 3.88
C ARG A 21 -44.95 -30.29 4.77
N TYR A 22 -44.53 -31.07 5.76
CA TYR A 22 -43.42 -30.70 6.64
C TYR A 22 -42.09 -30.66 5.90
N VAL A 23 -41.84 -31.62 4.99
CA VAL A 23 -40.63 -31.63 4.15
C VAL A 23 -40.57 -30.39 3.23
N LEU A 24 -41.69 -30.02 2.61
CA LEU A 24 -41.79 -28.80 1.79
C LEU A 24 -41.58 -27.53 2.62
N LEU A 25 -42.19 -27.42 3.80
CA LEU A 25 -41.99 -26.28 4.71
C LEU A 25 -40.54 -26.16 5.16
N THR A 26 -39.88 -27.29 5.49
CA THR A 26 -38.46 -27.28 5.85
C THR A 26 -37.56 -26.89 4.67
N ALA A 27 -37.91 -27.30 3.44
CA ALA A 27 -37.14 -26.94 2.25
C ALA A 27 -37.27 -25.45 1.91
N VAL A 28 -38.48 -24.88 2.01
CA VAL A 28 -38.72 -23.45 1.81
C VAL A 28 -38.04 -22.61 2.90
N GLY A 29 -38.13 -23.04 4.16
CA GLY A 29 -37.43 -22.39 5.29
C GLY A 29 -35.91 -22.39 5.10
N ALA A 30 -35.33 -23.51 4.65
CA ALA A 30 -33.90 -23.59 4.34
C ALA A 30 -33.50 -22.65 3.19
N LEU A 31 -34.32 -22.55 2.13
CA LEU A 31 -34.10 -21.63 1.02
C LEU A 31 -34.14 -20.16 1.44
N LEU A 32 -35.11 -19.78 2.27
CA LEU A 32 -35.22 -18.41 2.81
C LEU A 32 -34.04 -18.06 3.73
N LEU A 33 -33.56 -19.02 4.53
CA LEU A 33 -32.38 -18.84 5.37
C LEU A 33 -31.11 -18.62 4.53
N VAL A 34 -30.93 -19.39 3.45
CA VAL A 34 -29.81 -19.20 2.52
C VAL A 34 -29.88 -17.81 1.86
N PHE A 35 -31.07 -17.38 1.42
CA PHE A 35 -31.26 -16.05 0.83
C PHE A 35 -30.97 -14.92 1.84
N TYR A 36 -31.43 -15.08 3.09
CA TYR A 36 -31.16 -14.15 4.17
C TYR A 36 -29.66 -14.01 4.47
N LEU A 37 -28.93 -15.13 4.51
CA LEU A 37 -27.49 -15.14 4.75
C LEU A 37 -26.69 -14.49 3.61
N LEU A 38 -27.11 -14.70 2.35
CA LEU A 38 -26.49 -14.06 1.18
C LEU A 38 -26.66 -12.53 1.18
N ASN A 39 -27.76 -11.99 1.72
CA ASN A 39 -27.98 -10.55 1.83
C ASN A 39 -27.31 -9.90 3.06
N ARG A 40 -26.73 -10.70 3.96
CA ARG A 40 -26.08 -10.23 5.20
C ARG A 40 -24.55 -10.34 5.17
N THR A 41 -23.96 -10.83 4.07
CA THR A 41 -22.51 -10.77 3.89
C THR A 41 -22.08 -9.31 3.73
N PRO A 42 -21.12 -8.81 4.52
CA PRO A 42 -20.64 -7.44 4.39
C PRO A 42 -20.10 -7.22 2.98
N ALA A 43 -20.54 -6.15 2.33
CA ALA A 43 -19.90 -5.65 1.13
C ALA A 43 -18.43 -5.31 1.46
N PRO A 44 -17.49 -5.46 0.50
CA PRO A 44 -16.15 -4.93 0.66
C PRO A 44 -16.26 -3.44 1.03
N TYR A 45 -15.42 -3.00 1.98
CA TYR A 45 -15.32 -1.62 2.44
C TYR A 45 -15.57 -0.64 1.29
N THR A 46 -16.77 -0.09 1.25
CA THR A 46 -17.11 1.02 0.37
C THR A 46 -16.45 2.24 0.99
N TYR A 47 -15.51 2.83 0.26
CA TYR A 47 -15.12 4.22 0.49
C TYR A 47 -16.39 5.06 0.68
N ASP A 48 -16.36 6.00 1.63
CA ASP A 48 -17.41 7.00 1.70
C ASP A 48 -17.47 7.68 0.33
N LYS A 49 -18.56 7.42 -0.38
CA LYS A 49 -18.81 8.02 -1.69
C LYS A 49 -18.94 9.52 -1.44
N LEU A 50 -18.16 10.31 -2.16
CA LEU A 50 -18.28 11.76 -2.14
C LEU A 50 -19.73 12.20 -2.27
N THR A 51 -20.02 13.35 -1.67
CA THR A 51 -21.22 14.07 -2.07
C THR A 51 -21.11 14.49 -3.54
N ASN A 52 -22.23 14.48 -4.27
CA ASN A 52 -22.27 14.90 -5.67
C ASN A 52 -21.77 16.35 -5.88
N GLU A 53 -21.75 17.18 -4.83
CA GLU A 53 -21.25 18.56 -4.87
C GLU A 53 -19.72 18.65 -4.77
N GLU A 54 -19.07 17.75 -4.03
CA GLU A 54 -17.61 17.64 -3.97
C GLU A 54 -17.05 17.04 -5.26
N ASP A 55 -17.79 16.12 -5.88
CA ASP A 55 -17.49 15.51 -7.18
C ASP A 55 -17.61 16.54 -8.32
N LYS A 56 -18.66 17.36 -8.31
CA LYS A 56 -18.84 18.44 -9.31
C LYS A 56 -17.85 19.61 -9.18
N ARG A 57 -17.25 19.83 -8.00
CA ARG A 57 -16.36 20.98 -7.75
C ARG A 57 -15.02 20.88 -8.47
N TYR A 58 -14.62 19.67 -8.84
CA TYR A 58 -13.38 19.39 -9.57
C TYR A 58 -13.75 18.72 -10.89
N ASN A 59 -13.77 19.48 -11.98
CA ASN A 59 -14.06 18.91 -13.29
C ASN A 59 -12.87 18.02 -13.72
N THR A 60 -12.94 16.73 -13.38
CA THR A 60 -11.98 15.69 -13.74
C THR A 60 -11.61 15.74 -15.22
N GLN A 61 -12.61 15.98 -16.07
CA GLN A 61 -12.40 16.08 -17.51
C GLN A 61 -11.55 17.30 -17.85
N ALA A 62 -11.87 18.48 -17.32
CA ALA A 62 -11.08 19.70 -17.55
C ALA A 62 -9.64 19.60 -17.02
N MET A 63 -9.40 18.80 -15.97
CA MET A 63 -8.05 18.50 -15.53
C MET A 63 -7.35 17.55 -16.50
N MET A 64 -7.98 16.44 -16.91
CA MET A 64 -7.41 15.51 -17.89
C MET A 64 -7.15 16.16 -19.26
N ASP A 65 -7.96 17.15 -19.65
CA ASP A 65 -7.80 17.93 -20.88
C ASP A 65 -6.50 18.75 -20.89
N GLN A 66 -5.82 18.92 -19.74
CA GLN A 66 -4.48 19.53 -19.65
C GLN A 66 -3.38 18.64 -20.25
N TRP A 67 -3.66 17.35 -20.48
CA TRP A 67 -2.70 16.38 -21.04
C TRP A 67 -3.25 15.74 -22.32
N PRO A 68 -3.26 16.47 -23.45
CA PRO A 68 -3.82 16.00 -24.71
C PRO A 68 -3.10 14.73 -25.19
N GLY A 69 -3.88 13.78 -25.72
CA GLY A 69 -3.37 12.50 -26.23
C GLY A 69 -3.12 11.44 -25.16
N LYS A 70 -3.37 11.72 -23.88
CA LYS A 70 -3.36 10.72 -22.81
C LYS A 70 -4.76 10.14 -22.59
N CYS A 71 -4.81 8.90 -22.11
CA CYS A 71 -6.06 8.21 -21.78
C CYS A 71 -6.71 8.79 -20.51
N ASN A 72 -8.02 8.64 -20.37
CA ASN A 72 -8.68 8.88 -19.08
C ASN A 72 -8.32 7.74 -18.10
N ILE A 73 -7.72 8.07 -16.95
CA ILE A 73 -7.41 7.08 -15.91
C ILE A 73 -8.70 6.69 -15.18
N LYS A 74 -9.04 5.39 -15.19
CA LYS A 74 -10.34 4.85 -14.76
C LYS A 74 -10.80 5.29 -13.36
N ASN A 75 -9.88 5.38 -12.40
CA ASN A 75 -10.12 5.74 -10.99
C ASN A 75 -9.39 7.04 -10.60
N PHE A 76 -9.18 7.95 -11.54
CA PHE A 76 -8.39 9.17 -11.31
C PHE A 76 -8.83 9.98 -10.08
N GLU A 77 -10.14 10.11 -9.84
CA GLU A 77 -10.67 10.84 -8.67
C GLU A 77 -10.19 10.27 -7.32
N GLN A 78 -10.01 8.94 -7.26
CA GLN A 78 -9.44 8.29 -6.08
C GLN A 78 -7.93 8.54 -6.02
N LEU A 79 -7.23 8.36 -7.14
CA LEU A 79 -5.77 8.48 -7.21
C LEU A 79 -5.27 9.91 -6.98
N ARG A 80 -6.00 10.92 -7.45
CA ARG A 80 -5.66 12.33 -7.20
C ARG A 80 -5.79 12.71 -5.73
N ARG A 81 -6.44 11.87 -4.91
CA ARG A 81 -6.58 12.02 -3.45
C ARG A 81 -5.75 11.02 -2.67
N MET A 82 -4.87 10.29 -3.35
CA MET A 82 -3.91 9.45 -2.67
C MET A 82 -3.14 10.27 -1.63
N SER A 83 -2.70 9.60 -0.58
CA SER A 83 -1.78 10.18 0.38
C SER A 83 -0.38 10.25 -0.23
N ILE A 84 0.34 11.30 0.09
CA ILE A 84 1.78 11.42 -0.15
C ILE A 84 2.48 11.34 1.21
N VAL A 85 3.51 10.51 1.31
CA VAL A 85 4.26 10.26 2.54
C VAL A 85 5.72 10.64 2.31
N TYR A 86 6.12 11.74 2.93
CA TYR A 86 7.52 12.14 3.04
C TYR A 86 8.19 11.44 4.20
N THR A 87 9.42 10.96 4.00
CA THR A 87 10.31 10.57 5.10
C THR A 87 11.40 11.61 5.24
N TRP A 88 11.62 12.08 6.45
CA TRP A 88 12.53 13.19 6.71
C TRP A 88 13.22 13.07 8.07
N VAL A 89 14.43 13.60 8.17
CA VAL A 89 15.18 13.64 9.41
C VAL A 89 16.02 14.91 9.53
N ASN A 90 16.30 15.31 10.77
CA ASN A 90 17.16 16.44 11.06
C ASN A 90 18.22 16.02 12.09
N GLY A 91 19.43 15.76 11.60
CA GLY A 91 20.59 15.33 12.38
C GLY A 91 21.16 16.39 13.32
N SER A 92 20.63 17.62 13.32
CA SER A 92 21.00 18.65 14.29
C SER A 92 20.23 18.53 15.61
N GLN A 93 19.12 17.79 15.65
CA GLN A 93 18.28 17.63 16.84
C GLN A 93 19.07 16.96 17.99
N PRO A 94 19.22 17.61 19.17
CA PRO A 94 20.12 17.13 20.22
C PRO A 94 19.87 15.69 20.66
N CYS A 95 18.61 15.34 20.93
CA CYS A 95 18.24 13.99 21.34
C CYS A 95 18.45 12.94 20.26
N TYR A 96 18.23 13.31 18.99
CA TYR A 96 18.48 12.41 17.88
C TYR A 96 19.98 12.10 17.74
N ARG A 97 20.83 13.13 17.89
CA ARG A 97 22.29 12.99 17.90
C ARG A 97 22.77 12.10 19.03
N GLU A 98 22.28 12.33 20.24
CA GLU A 98 22.63 11.53 21.42
C GLU A 98 22.24 10.05 21.23
N LEU A 99 21.01 9.79 20.76
CA LEU A 99 20.54 8.42 20.51
C LEU A 99 21.32 7.72 19.39
N ARG A 100 21.72 8.44 18.33
CA ARG A 100 22.58 7.91 17.27
C ARG A 100 23.98 7.59 17.77
N GLU A 101 24.62 8.51 18.50
CA GLU A 101 25.94 8.30 19.08
C GLU A 101 25.93 7.12 20.05
N LYS A 102 24.91 7.01 20.91
CA LYS A 102 24.73 5.87 21.82
C LYS A 102 24.57 4.55 21.09
N SER A 103 23.91 4.54 19.92
CA SER A 103 23.61 3.33 19.17
C SER A 103 24.72 2.91 18.20
N GLY A 104 25.50 3.86 17.67
CA GLY A 104 26.45 3.62 16.58
C GLY A 104 27.81 4.30 16.73
N GLY A 105 28.07 4.96 17.86
CA GLY A 105 29.31 5.69 18.14
C GLY A 105 29.41 7.05 17.41
N LYS A 106 30.54 7.72 17.59
CA LYS A 106 30.80 9.07 17.03
C LYS A 106 30.74 9.16 15.51
N HIS A 107 30.98 8.05 14.81
CA HIS A 107 30.90 7.97 13.35
C HIS A 107 29.46 7.92 12.84
N ALA A 108 28.49 7.68 13.74
CA ALA A 108 27.07 7.66 13.42
C ALA A 108 26.40 9.03 13.55
N ILE A 109 27.15 10.13 13.74
CA ILE A 109 26.60 11.50 13.81
C ILE A 109 27.25 12.41 12.77
N GLY A 110 26.49 13.40 12.25
CA GLY A 110 27.03 14.49 11.41
C GLY A 110 27.44 14.07 10.00
N GLY A 111 26.77 13.07 9.43
CA GLY A 111 27.03 12.59 8.07
C GLY A 111 26.10 13.20 7.04
N SER A 112 26.20 12.76 5.79
CA SER A 112 25.22 13.10 4.75
C SER A 112 23.84 12.52 5.10
N ARG A 113 23.81 11.25 5.51
CA ARG A 113 22.61 10.47 5.93
C ARG A 113 21.62 11.11 6.90
N ASP A 114 21.97 12.18 7.61
CA ASP A 114 21.10 12.90 8.52
C ASP A 114 21.24 14.43 8.42
N ARG A 115 21.88 14.94 7.37
CA ARG A 115 22.01 16.37 7.16
C ARG A 115 20.68 16.92 6.66
N GLU A 116 20.29 18.06 7.21
CA GLU A 116 19.13 18.83 6.77
C GLU A 116 19.62 20.20 6.32
N ILE A 117 19.25 20.59 5.10
CA ILE A 117 19.61 21.92 4.55
C ILE A 117 18.41 22.71 4.03
N GLY A 118 17.19 22.17 4.10
CA GLY A 118 15.95 22.78 3.58
C GLY A 118 15.30 21.97 2.45
N GLU A 119 15.87 20.82 2.08
CA GLU A 119 15.45 20.02 0.91
C GLU A 119 13.97 19.63 0.97
N LEU A 120 13.47 19.20 2.15
CA LEU A 120 12.06 18.83 2.31
C LEU A 120 11.11 20.00 1.97
N MET A 121 11.43 21.21 2.43
CA MET A 121 10.61 22.40 2.18
C MET A 121 10.48 22.64 0.67
N TYR A 122 11.63 22.62 -0.03
CA TYR A 122 11.65 22.82 -1.47
C TYR A 122 11.07 21.66 -2.26
N SER A 123 11.21 20.42 -1.78
CA SER A 123 10.50 19.26 -2.35
C SER A 123 9.00 19.48 -2.34
N ILE A 124 8.43 19.92 -1.22
CA ILE A 124 7.00 20.19 -1.08
C ILE A 124 6.57 21.41 -1.91
N ARG A 125 7.37 22.49 -1.98
CA ARG A 125 7.12 23.60 -2.92
C ARG A 125 7.07 23.11 -4.38
N SER A 126 8.00 22.22 -4.75
CA SER A 126 8.05 21.64 -6.10
C SER A 126 6.83 20.77 -6.40
N LEU A 127 6.40 19.96 -5.42
CA LEU A 127 5.20 19.13 -5.50
C LEU A 127 3.95 19.99 -5.74
N GLU A 128 3.77 21.06 -4.97
CA GLU A 128 2.65 21.99 -5.14
C GLU A 128 2.64 22.66 -6.52
N LYS A 129 3.82 23.10 -6.99
CA LYS A 129 3.96 23.80 -8.27
C LYS A 129 3.72 22.90 -9.48
N PHE A 130 4.20 21.65 -9.42
CA PHE A 130 4.30 20.80 -10.61
C PHE A 130 3.37 19.58 -10.60
N VAL A 131 2.72 19.28 -9.48
CA VAL A 131 1.73 18.19 -9.37
C VAL A 131 0.37 18.75 -8.93
N PRO A 132 -0.19 19.75 -9.67
CA PRO A 132 -1.37 20.49 -9.22
C PRO A 132 -2.64 19.64 -9.15
N TRP A 133 -2.63 18.46 -9.77
CA TRP A 133 -3.76 17.54 -9.73
C TRP A 133 -3.90 16.80 -8.41
N HIS A 134 -2.81 16.65 -7.65
CA HIS A 134 -2.87 16.01 -6.37
C HIS A 134 -3.64 16.90 -5.39
N THR A 135 -4.55 16.30 -4.63
CA THR A 135 -5.47 16.95 -3.67
C THR A 135 -5.59 16.18 -2.35
N GLY A 136 -4.87 15.08 -2.20
CA GLY A 136 -4.87 14.25 -1.00
C GLY A 136 -3.99 14.79 0.11
N GLN A 137 -3.94 14.02 1.20
CA GLN A 137 -3.16 14.33 2.41
C GLN A 137 -1.66 14.14 2.18
N ILE A 138 -0.86 15.03 2.77
CA ILE A 138 0.59 14.93 2.83
C ILE A 138 0.97 14.57 4.27
N TYR A 139 1.76 13.52 4.45
CA TYR A 139 2.29 13.10 5.74
C TYR A 139 3.81 13.30 5.74
N ILE A 140 4.36 13.92 6.77
CA ILE A 140 5.81 13.98 7.01
C ILE A 140 6.11 13.03 8.16
N VAL A 141 6.78 11.92 7.88
CA VAL A 141 7.18 10.92 8.86
C VAL A 141 8.63 11.19 9.27
N SER A 142 8.84 11.38 10.57
CA SER A 142 10.15 11.72 11.14
C SER A 142 10.35 11.03 12.50
N PRO A 143 11.58 10.94 13.04
CA PRO A 143 11.84 10.40 14.38
C PRO A 143 11.45 11.36 15.51
N GLY A 144 10.24 11.92 15.42
CA GLY A 144 9.71 12.88 16.37
C GLY A 144 10.15 14.32 16.12
N HIS A 145 10.63 14.64 14.92
CA HIS A 145 11.03 15.98 14.52
C HIS A 145 9.90 16.73 13.82
N ILE A 146 9.84 18.04 13.99
CA ILE A 146 8.84 18.90 13.38
C ILE A 146 9.59 19.96 12.57
N PRO A 147 9.44 20.02 11.24
CA PRO A 147 10.09 21.06 10.44
C PRO A 147 9.61 22.43 10.90
N ASP A 148 10.53 23.36 11.09
CA ASP A 148 10.30 24.70 11.63
C ASP A 148 9.37 25.56 10.77
N TRP A 149 9.37 25.32 9.46
CA TRP A 149 8.59 26.05 8.46
C TRP A 149 7.15 25.54 8.30
N VAL A 150 6.81 24.32 8.75
CA VAL A 150 5.49 23.70 8.46
C VAL A 150 4.36 24.37 9.25
N ASP A 151 3.28 24.75 8.57
CA ASP A 151 2.05 25.21 9.22
C ASP A 151 1.27 24.01 9.79
N MET A 152 1.43 23.80 11.10
CA MET A 152 0.77 22.73 11.85
C MET A 152 -0.76 22.85 11.87
N ASN A 153 -1.33 24.00 11.49
CA ASN A 153 -2.78 24.19 11.37
C ASN A 153 -3.33 23.86 9.98
N ASN A 154 -2.46 23.64 8.99
CA ASN A 154 -2.90 23.32 7.64
C ASN A 154 -3.50 21.89 7.61
N PRO A 155 -4.78 21.72 7.23
CA PRO A 155 -5.47 20.44 7.35
C PRO A 155 -4.93 19.37 6.39
N ARG A 156 -4.20 19.77 5.35
CA ARG A 156 -3.71 18.89 4.28
C ARG A 156 -2.35 18.28 4.58
N ILE A 157 -1.56 18.87 5.49
CA ILE A 157 -0.24 18.35 5.87
C ILE A 157 -0.25 17.90 7.33
N LYS A 158 0.35 16.74 7.62
CA LYS A 158 0.41 16.17 8.97
C LYS A 158 1.80 15.66 9.27
N VAL A 159 2.35 16.07 10.41
CA VAL A 159 3.61 15.50 10.92
C VAL A 159 3.29 14.25 11.74
N VAL A 160 4.06 13.20 11.49
CA VAL A 160 3.89 11.88 12.07
C VAL A 160 5.20 11.46 12.75
N ASN A 161 5.12 11.15 14.03
CA ASN A 161 6.23 10.50 14.71
C ASN A 161 6.32 9.04 14.26
N GLN A 162 7.44 8.65 13.64
CA GLN A 162 7.67 7.32 13.10
C GLN A 162 7.51 6.24 14.19
N ASP A 163 7.89 6.54 15.44
CA ASP A 163 7.90 5.56 16.53
C ASP A 163 6.48 5.09 16.87
N ASP A 164 5.47 5.92 16.57
CA ASP A 164 4.04 5.58 16.77
C ASP A 164 3.51 4.60 15.72
N LEU A 165 4.21 4.46 14.59
CA LEU A 165 3.85 3.50 13.54
C LEU A 165 4.30 2.07 13.88
N PHE A 166 5.19 1.90 14.85
CA PHE A 166 5.75 0.58 15.16
C PHE A 166 4.74 -0.26 15.95
N PRO A 167 4.37 -1.46 15.44
CA PRO A 167 3.53 -2.38 16.19
C PRO A 167 4.26 -2.86 17.46
N GLU A 168 3.51 -3.34 18.47
CA GLU A 168 4.05 -3.67 19.79
C GLU A 168 5.25 -4.63 19.74
N TYR A 169 5.20 -5.64 18.87
CA TYR A 169 6.32 -6.60 18.69
C TYR A 169 7.59 -5.94 18.13
N ALA A 170 7.45 -4.81 17.44
CA ALA A 170 8.54 -4.07 16.82
C ALA A 170 9.07 -2.92 17.71
N LYS A 171 8.31 -2.48 18.73
CA LYS A 171 8.70 -1.37 19.62
C LYS A 171 10.00 -1.61 20.38
N GLY A 172 10.30 -2.87 20.73
CA GLY A 172 11.57 -3.24 21.35
C GLY A 172 12.82 -2.98 20.48
N PHE A 173 12.64 -2.72 19.19
CA PHE A 173 13.72 -2.38 18.25
C PHE A 173 13.91 -0.87 18.07
N LEU A 174 13.16 -0.01 18.78
CA LEU A 174 13.39 1.44 18.79
C LEU A 174 14.57 1.85 19.72
N PRO A 175 15.20 3.02 19.51
CA PRO A 175 15.07 3.86 18.32
C PRO A 175 15.66 3.13 17.10
N THR A 176 15.24 3.52 15.89
CA THR A 176 15.84 3.08 14.63
C THR A 176 16.15 4.25 13.73
N PHE A 177 17.28 4.16 13.03
CA PHE A 177 17.78 5.12 12.03
C PHE A 177 17.85 4.47 10.64
N ASN A 178 17.23 3.31 10.52
CA ASN A 178 17.30 2.47 9.33
C ASN A 178 16.04 2.66 8.49
N THR A 179 16.19 3.33 7.34
CA THR A 179 15.10 3.50 6.38
C THR A 179 14.45 2.17 5.95
N HIS A 180 15.22 1.07 5.81
CA HIS A 180 14.64 -0.25 5.49
C HIS A 180 13.70 -0.78 6.58
N VAL A 181 13.84 -0.30 7.82
CA VAL A 181 12.94 -0.62 8.93
C VAL A 181 11.77 0.37 8.97
N ILE A 182 12.02 1.67 8.78
CA ILE A 182 10.99 2.71 8.82
C ILE A 182 9.96 2.49 7.70
N GLU A 183 10.42 2.23 6.47
CA GLU A 183 9.55 1.98 5.30
C GLU A 183 8.63 0.77 5.47
N GLN A 184 9.00 -0.21 6.32
CA GLN A 184 8.14 -1.35 6.61
C GLN A 184 6.81 -0.93 7.23
N PHE A 185 6.73 0.21 7.92
CA PHE A 185 5.59 0.57 8.74
C PHE A 185 4.86 1.84 8.27
N LEU A 186 5.29 2.47 7.18
CA LEU A 186 4.60 3.65 6.62
C LEU A 186 3.13 3.37 6.29
N TYR A 187 2.83 2.14 5.85
CA TYR A 187 1.46 1.69 5.56
C TYR A 187 0.54 1.69 6.80
N LEU A 188 1.09 1.86 8.00
CA LEU A 188 0.33 1.91 9.25
C LEU A 188 -0.20 3.29 9.62
N ILE A 189 0.20 4.36 8.89
CA ILE A 189 -0.29 5.72 9.11
C ILE A 189 -1.83 5.74 9.11
N PRO A 190 -2.49 6.23 10.18
CA PRO A 190 -3.93 6.35 10.21
C PRO A 190 -4.46 7.33 9.18
N GLY A 191 -5.50 6.93 8.45
CA GLY A 191 -6.07 7.73 7.36
C GLY A 191 -5.27 7.70 6.06
N LEU A 192 -4.25 6.84 5.96
CA LEU A 192 -3.53 6.59 4.71
C LEU A 192 -4.46 5.91 3.68
N SER A 193 -4.45 6.42 2.45
CA SER A 193 -5.12 5.78 1.33
C SER A 193 -4.49 4.42 1.01
N ASP A 194 -5.25 3.51 0.36
CA ASP A 194 -4.68 2.21 -0.04
C ASP A 194 -3.54 2.39 -1.03
N ILE A 195 -3.77 3.09 -2.16
CA ILE A 195 -2.69 3.56 -3.01
C ILE A 195 -2.15 4.85 -2.42
N TYR A 196 -0.85 4.92 -2.13
CA TYR A 196 -0.16 6.11 -1.63
C TYR A 196 1.22 6.23 -2.27
N MET A 197 1.78 7.43 -2.29
CA MET A 197 3.10 7.68 -2.83
C MET A 197 4.07 7.99 -1.69
N GLN A 198 5.17 7.26 -1.60
CA GLN A 198 6.30 7.65 -0.76
C GLN A 198 7.26 8.51 -1.59
N VAL A 199 7.70 9.61 -1.00
CA VAL A 199 8.60 10.59 -1.61
C VAL A 199 9.72 10.85 -0.59
N ASN A 200 10.98 10.75 -0.99
CA ASN A 200 12.06 11.22 -0.12
C ASN A 200 12.07 12.75 -0.09
N ASP A 201 12.64 13.32 0.97
CA ASP A 201 12.84 14.75 1.13
C ASP A 201 13.73 15.38 0.04
N ASP A 202 14.59 14.60 -0.60
CA ASP A 202 15.51 15.02 -1.67
C ASP A 202 14.94 14.92 -3.09
N TYR A 203 13.64 14.62 -3.26
CA TYR A 203 13.00 14.53 -4.57
C TYR A 203 12.39 15.87 -4.99
N LEU A 204 12.79 16.38 -6.15
CA LEU A 204 12.27 17.60 -6.75
C LEU A 204 11.51 17.31 -8.04
N PHE A 205 10.32 17.88 -8.14
CA PHE A 205 9.60 17.98 -9.40
C PHE A 205 10.09 19.23 -10.15
N THR A 206 10.50 19.09 -11.40
CA THR A 206 11.12 20.18 -12.17
C THR A 206 10.28 20.65 -13.35
N LYS A 207 9.23 19.90 -13.68
CA LYS A 207 8.29 20.18 -14.78
C LYS A 207 6.88 19.72 -14.42
N PRO A 208 5.82 20.24 -15.07
CA PRO A 208 4.46 19.76 -14.85
C PRO A 208 4.36 18.24 -15.05
N ILE A 209 3.85 17.54 -14.03
CA ILE A 209 3.77 16.08 -14.00
C ILE A 209 2.35 15.64 -14.32
N ALA A 210 2.19 14.81 -15.34
CA ALA A 210 0.92 14.15 -15.61
C ALA A 210 0.70 13.00 -14.62
N PRO A 211 -0.55 12.69 -14.23
CA PRO A 211 -0.83 11.50 -13.41
C PRO A 211 -0.34 10.20 -14.06
N HIS A 212 -0.27 10.16 -15.40
CA HIS A 212 0.26 9.05 -16.19
C HIS A 212 1.74 8.78 -15.96
N GLU A 213 2.46 9.66 -15.27
CA GLU A 213 3.83 9.41 -14.81
C GLU A 213 3.85 8.26 -13.79
N PHE A 214 2.79 8.13 -12.99
CA PHE A 214 2.68 7.20 -11.87
C PHE A 214 1.64 6.10 -12.07
N PHE A 215 0.63 6.36 -12.90
CA PHE A 215 -0.53 5.51 -13.03
C PHE A 215 -0.79 5.06 -14.47
N THR A 216 -1.36 3.87 -14.60
CA THR A 216 -1.82 3.30 -15.86
C THR A 216 -3.26 3.73 -16.17
N CYS A 217 -3.69 3.62 -17.43
CA CYS A 217 -5.04 4.01 -17.85
C CYS A 217 -6.16 3.25 -17.11
N ASP A 218 -5.91 1.98 -16.77
CA ASP A 218 -6.84 1.13 -16.03
C ASP A 218 -6.86 1.41 -14.52
N GLY A 219 -6.05 2.38 -14.04
CA GLY A 219 -6.03 2.83 -12.66
C GLY A 219 -5.04 2.10 -11.75
N GLY A 220 -4.08 1.41 -12.35
CA GLY A 220 -3.01 0.67 -11.70
C GLY A 220 -1.73 1.48 -11.48
N ILE A 221 -0.72 0.78 -10.98
CA ILE A 221 0.60 1.32 -10.63
C ILE A 221 1.57 1.17 -11.81
N ARG A 222 2.34 2.21 -12.12
CA ARG A 222 3.50 2.10 -13.02
C ARG A 222 4.73 1.64 -12.23
N LEU A 223 5.32 0.52 -12.63
CA LEU A 223 6.58 0.02 -12.06
C LEU A 223 7.77 0.75 -12.70
N LEU A 224 8.36 1.69 -11.98
CA LEU A 224 9.54 2.42 -12.44
C LEU A 224 10.83 1.65 -12.10
N HIS A 225 11.65 1.36 -13.11
CA HIS A 225 12.90 0.63 -12.92
C HIS A 225 14.05 1.20 -13.77
N GLU A 226 15.27 0.84 -13.41
CA GLU A 226 16.48 1.05 -14.21
C GLU A 226 16.65 -0.08 -15.22
N SER A 227 17.46 0.09 -16.27
CA SER A 227 17.76 -1.00 -17.23
C SER A 227 18.55 -2.16 -16.61
N GLY A 228 19.30 -1.90 -15.53
CA GLY A 228 20.15 -2.91 -14.89
C GLY A 228 19.37 -4.08 -14.29
N LEU A 229 19.79 -5.30 -14.60
CA LEU A 229 19.26 -6.52 -13.99
C LEU A 229 19.91 -6.81 -12.63
N ILE A 230 19.11 -7.32 -11.70
CA ILE A 230 19.53 -7.75 -10.38
C ILE A 230 20.06 -9.19 -10.47
N SER A 231 21.26 -9.43 -9.92
CA SER A 231 21.84 -10.77 -9.92
C SER A 231 21.09 -11.72 -9.00
N HIS A 232 20.89 -12.95 -9.46
CA HIS A 232 20.42 -14.09 -8.65
C HIS A 232 21.49 -14.67 -7.71
N THR A 233 22.67 -14.06 -7.64
CA THR A 233 23.76 -14.52 -6.74
C THR A 233 23.63 -13.83 -5.39
N PRO A 234 23.86 -14.51 -4.26
CA PRO A 234 23.80 -13.87 -2.95
C PRO A 234 24.88 -12.78 -2.82
N PRO A 235 24.68 -11.78 -1.95
CA PRO A 235 25.66 -10.72 -1.77
C PRO A 235 26.96 -11.26 -1.19
N THR A 236 28.08 -10.85 -1.77
CA THR A 236 29.40 -11.16 -1.20
C THR A 236 29.75 -10.18 -0.07
N PRO A 237 30.67 -10.53 0.84
CA PRO A 237 31.09 -9.63 1.92
C PRO A 237 31.63 -8.28 1.44
N LYS A 238 32.09 -8.16 0.18
CA LYS A 238 32.61 -6.91 -0.40
C LYS A 238 31.53 -5.98 -0.95
N LYS A 239 30.28 -6.45 -1.11
CA LYS A 239 29.19 -5.61 -1.61
C LYS A 239 28.80 -4.54 -0.58
N GLY A 240 28.47 -3.35 -1.08
CA GLY A 240 27.95 -2.26 -0.27
C GLY A 240 26.58 -2.61 0.33
N ILE A 241 26.21 -1.93 1.41
CA ILE A 241 25.01 -2.21 2.22
C ILE A 241 23.73 -2.20 1.38
N TRP A 242 23.55 -1.17 0.53
CA TRP A 242 22.36 -1.06 -0.31
C TRP A 242 22.25 -2.17 -1.36
N ILE A 243 23.35 -2.48 -2.06
CA ILE A 243 23.36 -3.61 -3.01
C ILE A 243 23.11 -4.93 -2.28
N ALA A 244 23.62 -5.09 -1.06
CA ALA A 244 23.36 -6.30 -0.28
C ALA A 244 21.87 -6.46 0.04
N SER A 245 21.17 -5.39 0.43
CA SER A 245 19.72 -5.48 0.69
C SER A 245 18.91 -5.80 -0.56
N VAL A 246 19.28 -5.23 -1.72
CA VAL A 246 18.69 -5.58 -3.01
C VAL A 246 18.89 -7.06 -3.34
N LEU A 247 20.12 -7.58 -3.20
CA LEU A 247 20.41 -8.98 -3.50
C LEU A 247 19.74 -9.95 -2.51
N ASN A 248 19.67 -9.62 -1.21
CA ASN A 248 18.90 -10.44 -0.25
C ASN A 248 17.42 -10.51 -0.64
N THR A 249 16.86 -9.37 -1.06
CA THR A 249 15.47 -9.30 -1.49
C THR A 249 15.25 -10.15 -2.74
N GLN A 250 16.16 -10.08 -3.72
CA GLN A 250 16.12 -10.97 -4.88
C GLN A 250 16.13 -12.45 -4.49
N GLN A 251 16.97 -12.85 -3.54
CA GLN A 251 17.01 -14.24 -3.06
C GLN A 251 15.69 -14.68 -2.43
N GLU A 252 15.11 -13.86 -1.56
CA GLU A 252 13.82 -14.17 -0.93
C GLU A 252 12.69 -14.29 -1.97
N MET A 253 12.71 -13.46 -3.01
CA MET A 253 11.73 -13.55 -4.11
C MET A 253 11.97 -14.79 -4.99
N ASP A 254 13.22 -15.12 -5.30
CA ASP A 254 13.58 -16.32 -6.07
C ASP A 254 13.14 -17.60 -5.35
N LEU A 255 13.28 -17.66 -4.02
CA LEU A 255 12.82 -18.78 -3.22
C LEU A 255 11.31 -18.97 -3.26
N ARG A 256 10.52 -17.92 -3.53
CA ARG A 256 9.04 -17.96 -3.50
C ARG A 256 8.40 -18.11 -4.86
N TRP A 257 8.86 -17.34 -5.84
CA TRP A 257 8.25 -17.27 -7.18
C TRP A 257 9.17 -17.81 -8.28
N GLY A 258 10.34 -18.33 -7.91
CA GLY A 258 11.34 -18.77 -8.86
C GLY A 258 12.20 -17.62 -9.40
N LYS A 259 13.24 -18.01 -10.14
CA LYS A 259 14.17 -17.08 -10.77
C LYS A 259 13.51 -16.43 -11.97
N THR A 260 13.31 -15.12 -11.88
CA THR A 260 12.86 -14.28 -12.99
C THR A 260 13.74 -13.04 -13.05
N ASP A 261 13.95 -12.53 -14.25
CA ASP A 261 14.65 -11.27 -14.44
C ASP A 261 13.90 -10.15 -13.71
N ARG A 262 14.62 -9.44 -12.85
CA ARG A 262 14.13 -8.28 -12.10
C ARG A 262 15.15 -7.17 -12.23
N HIS A 263 14.66 -5.97 -12.47
CA HIS A 263 15.43 -4.75 -12.61
C HIS A 263 15.54 -4.01 -11.28
N PHE A 264 16.62 -3.24 -11.10
CA PHE A 264 16.71 -2.29 -10.00
C PHE A 264 15.55 -1.29 -10.06
N ILE A 265 14.92 -1.00 -8.93
CA ILE A 265 13.86 0.02 -8.87
C ILE A 265 14.50 1.40 -9.07
N LYS A 266 13.82 2.25 -9.85
CA LYS A 266 14.27 3.61 -10.16
C LYS A 266 14.32 4.46 -8.90
N HIS A 267 15.35 5.31 -8.76
CA HIS A 267 15.45 6.21 -7.60
C HIS A 267 14.52 7.42 -7.80
N ALA A 268 13.24 7.23 -7.49
CA ALA A 268 12.11 8.12 -7.80
C ALA A 268 10.96 7.91 -6.79
N PRO A 269 9.92 8.77 -6.76
CA PRO A 269 8.75 8.53 -5.93
C PRO A 269 8.17 7.11 -6.11
N PHE A 270 7.91 6.43 -4.99
CA PHE A 270 7.40 5.07 -4.99
C PHE A 270 5.90 5.05 -4.78
N VAL A 271 5.16 4.43 -5.70
CA VAL A 271 3.71 4.23 -5.53
C VAL A 271 3.46 2.87 -4.90
N TYR A 272 2.90 2.90 -3.70
CA TYR A 272 2.66 1.72 -2.88
C TYR A 272 1.18 1.44 -2.70
N SER A 273 0.87 0.16 -2.42
CA SER A 273 -0.40 -0.27 -1.86
C SER A 273 -0.21 -0.65 -0.39
N ARG A 274 -1.06 -0.09 0.48
CA ARG A 274 -1.15 -0.44 1.89
C ARG A 274 -1.49 -1.92 2.06
N ARG A 275 -2.47 -2.42 1.29
CA ARG A 275 -2.85 -3.85 1.27
C ARG A 275 -1.71 -4.74 0.79
N ALA A 276 -0.88 -4.27 -0.14
CA ALA A 276 0.31 -5.01 -0.56
C ALA A 276 1.35 -5.12 0.57
N PHE A 277 1.60 -4.06 1.34
CA PHE A 277 2.48 -4.14 2.50
C PHE A 277 1.96 -5.13 3.56
N GLU A 278 0.65 -5.18 3.83
CA GLU A 278 0.07 -6.19 4.73
C GLU A 278 0.41 -7.61 4.28
N ARG A 279 0.35 -7.87 2.97
CA ARG A 279 0.69 -9.18 2.40
C ARG A 279 2.19 -9.44 2.37
N VAL A 280 3.01 -8.43 2.09
CA VAL A 280 4.47 -8.50 2.17
C VAL A 280 4.90 -8.89 3.59
N HIS A 281 4.34 -8.27 4.63
CA HIS A 281 4.62 -8.64 6.03
C HIS A 281 4.23 -10.09 6.34
N GLN A 282 3.13 -10.60 5.79
CA GLN A 282 2.70 -11.99 5.99
C GLN A 282 3.60 -13.00 5.25
N ILE A 283 4.08 -12.66 4.06
CA ILE A 283 4.88 -13.56 3.21
C ILE A 283 6.34 -13.58 3.67
N PHE A 284 6.87 -12.43 4.06
CA PHE A 284 8.27 -12.17 4.37
C PHE A 284 8.51 -11.85 5.86
N ASP A 285 7.63 -12.32 6.74
CA ASP A 285 7.69 -12.09 8.20
C ASP A 285 9.10 -12.28 8.77
N ARG A 286 9.72 -13.45 8.54
CA ARG A 286 11.06 -13.75 9.06
C ARG A 286 12.16 -12.79 8.56
N PRO A 287 12.40 -12.60 7.25
CA PRO A 287 13.43 -11.68 6.79
C PRO A 287 13.17 -10.21 7.17
N LEU A 288 11.90 -9.78 7.23
CA LEU A 288 11.53 -8.44 7.70
C LEU A 288 11.81 -8.28 9.21
N TYR A 289 11.44 -9.27 10.02
CA TYR A 289 11.78 -9.31 11.44
C TYR A 289 13.30 -9.26 11.69
N MET A 290 14.09 -9.95 10.84
CA MET A 290 15.56 -9.88 10.92
C MET A 290 16.09 -8.49 10.59
N THR A 291 15.45 -7.76 9.67
CA THR A 291 15.80 -6.37 9.33
C THR A 291 15.59 -5.43 10.51
N LEU A 292 14.58 -5.68 11.38
CA LEU A 292 14.30 -4.85 12.58
C LEU A 292 15.50 -4.79 13.55
N LYS A 293 16.37 -5.80 13.54
CA LYS A 293 17.55 -5.86 14.42
C LYS A 293 18.62 -4.82 14.05
N SER A 294 18.59 -4.30 12.82
CA SER A 294 19.56 -3.34 12.30
C SER A 294 19.16 -1.90 12.66
N LYS A 295 19.80 -1.30 13.68
CA LYS A 295 19.58 0.11 14.09
C LYS A 295 19.94 1.12 12.99
N PHE A 296 20.95 0.80 12.20
CA PHE A 296 21.36 1.51 10.98
C PHE A 296 21.29 0.52 9.82
N ARG A 297 21.21 1.00 8.57
CA ARG A 297 21.17 0.13 7.39
C ARG A 297 22.27 -0.93 7.46
N GLY A 298 21.88 -2.19 7.38
CA GLY A 298 22.75 -3.35 7.53
C GLY A 298 22.77 -4.21 6.27
N LYS A 299 23.82 -5.03 6.12
CA LYS A 299 23.89 -6.02 5.05
C LYS A 299 22.80 -7.10 5.05
N PRO A 300 22.19 -7.51 6.18
CA PRO A 300 21.12 -8.52 6.16
C PRO A 300 19.73 -7.93 5.87
N ASP A 301 19.63 -6.61 5.66
CA ASP A 301 18.35 -5.93 5.48
C ASP A 301 17.64 -6.34 4.19
N MET A 302 16.33 -6.10 4.15
CA MET A 302 15.48 -6.18 2.96
C MET A 302 15.26 -4.79 2.35
N ASN A 303 15.11 -4.72 1.03
CA ASN A 303 14.81 -3.49 0.30
C ASN A 303 13.30 -3.40 0.06
N MET A 304 12.61 -2.52 0.81
CA MET A 304 11.15 -2.41 0.77
C MET A 304 10.57 -1.96 -0.58
N PRO A 305 11.16 -0.97 -1.29
CA PRO A 305 10.66 -0.59 -2.61
C PRO A 305 10.68 -1.77 -3.57
N LEU A 306 11.79 -2.51 -3.62
CA LEU A 306 11.92 -3.70 -4.46
C LEU A 306 10.95 -4.80 -4.05
N LEU A 307 10.84 -5.09 -2.76
CA LEU A 307 10.00 -6.16 -2.22
C LEU A 307 8.52 -5.91 -2.53
N HIS A 308 8.04 -4.68 -2.33
CA HIS A 308 6.66 -4.30 -2.64
C HIS A 308 6.35 -4.46 -4.13
N HIS A 309 7.15 -3.84 -5.00
CA HIS A 309 6.82 -3.77 -6.42
C HIS A 309 6.89 -5.13 -7.10
N TYR A 310 7.88 -5.96 -6.76
CA TYR A 310 7.97 -7.30 -7.35
C TYR A 310 7.03 -8.30 -6.69
N TYR A 311 6.58 -8.08 -5.45
CA TYR A 311 5.39 -8.77 -4.93
C TYR A 311 4.16 -8.43 -5.79
N MET A 312 3.94 -7.15 -6.11
CA MET A 312 2.83 -6.72 -6.96
C MET A 312 2.87 -7.38 -8.33
N VAL A 313 4.04 -7.45 -8.97
CA VAL A 313 4.22 -8.13 -10.26
C VAL A 313 3.97 -9.63 -10.16
N ALA A 314 4.54 -10.29 -9.15
CA ALA A 314 4.52 -11.75 -9.06
C ALA A 314 3.17 -12.33 -8.62
N GLN A 315 2.42 -11.59 -7.79
CA GLN A 315 1.22 -12.11 -7.14
C GLN A 315 0.20 -11.03 -6.77
N GLY A 316 0.68 -9.87 -6.28
CA GLY A 316 -0.17 -8.86 -5.66
C GLY A 316 -1.18 -8.21 -6.60
N SER A 317 -0.85 -8.03 -7.88
CA SER A 317 -1.75 -7.44 -8.88
C SER A 317 -3.04 -8.25 -9.05
N GLU A 318 -2.89 -9.56 -9.29
CA GLU A 318 -4.02 -10.48 -9.40
C GLU A 318 -4.73 -10.65 -8.05
N GLU A 319 -3.98 -10.84 -6.98
CA GLU A 319 -4.54 -11.09 -5.63
C GLU A 319 -5.35 -9.90 -5.10
N LEU A 320 -4.88 -8.68 -5.33
CA LEU A 320 -5.47 -7.46 -4.75
C LEU A 320 -6.40 -6.72 -5.72
N GLY A 321 -6.38 -7.08 -7.00
CA GLY A 321 -7.13 -6.40 -8.07
C GLY A 321 -6.58 -5.01 -8.39
N ILE A 322 -5.27 -4.81 -8.23
CA ILE A 322 -4.57 -3.54 -8.49
C ILE A 322 -3.60 -3.77 -9.63
N PRO A 323 -3.93 -3.34 -10.87
CA PRO A 323 -3.05 -3.55 -12.00
C PRO A 323 -1.66 -2.95 -11.75
N ILE A 324 -0.64 -3.59 -12.31
CA ILE A 324 0.72 -3.08 -12.33
C ILE A 324 1.34 -3.36 -13.69
N SER A 325 2.02 -2.37 -14.25
CA SER A 325 2.77 -2.55 -15.50
C SER A 325 4.06 -1.74 -15.46
N SER A 326 5.13 -2.29 -16.04
CA SER A 326 6.31 -1.49 -16.33
C SER A 326 6.11 -0.73 -17.65
N PRO A 327 6.35 0.59 -17.67
CA PRO A 327 6.38 1.33 -18.93
C PRO A 327 7.68 1.10 -19.72
N PRO A 328 7.72 1.47 -21.01
CA PRO A 328 8.95 1.46 -21.80
C PRO A 328 10.06 2.32 -21.16
N GLU A 329 11.32 1.95 -21.37
CA GLU A 329 12.48 2.65 -20.78
C GLU A 329 12.57 4.11 -21.24
N GLU A 330 12.15 4.40 -22.46
CA GLU A 330 12.13 5.75 -23.03
C GLU A 330 11.22 6.68 -22.21
N GLU A 331 10.10 6.16 -21.70
CA GLU A 331 9.18 6.90 -20.83
C GLU A 331 9.76 7.13 -19.43
N MET A 332 10.80 6.39 -19.03
CA MET A 332 11.45 6.53 -17.72
C MET A 332 12.72 7.39 -17.77
N SER A 333 13.06 7.95 -18.93
CA SER A 333 14.24 8.81 -19.14
C SER A 333 14.16 10.16 -18.40
N GLY A 334 12.95 10.60 -18.03
CA GLY A 334 12.70 11.86 -17.35
C GLY A 334 13.11 11.92 -15.87
N TYR A 335 13.58 10.83 -15.27
CA TYR A 335 14.03 10.82 -13.88
C TYR A 335 15.55 10.82 -13.78
N LYS A 336 16.09 11.69 -12.92
CA LYS A 336 17.53 11.86 -12.77
C LYS A 336 17.98 11.81 -11.32
N LEU A 337 18.89 10.87 -11.02
CA LEU A 337 19.70 10.94 -9.80
C LEU A 337 20.88 11.90 -10.03
N ILE A 338 20.97 12.94 -9.20
CA ILE A 338 22.11 13.87 -9.16
C ILE A 338 22.89 13.59 -7.88
N LEU A 339 24.13 13.12 -8.03
CA LEU A 339 25.03 12.89 -6.91
C LEU A 339 25.69 14.21 -6.53
N MET A 340 25.50 14.65 -5.29
CA MET A 340 26.14 15.84 -4.74
C MET A 340 27.42 15.46 -4.01
N GLN A 341 28.58 15.79 -4.58
CA GLN A 341 29.89 15.31 -4.12
C GLN A 341 30.90 16.45 -4.01
N ASN A 342 31.88 16.34 -3.12
CA ASN A 342 32.88 17.39 -2.87
C ASN A 342 33.63 17.84 -4.14
N ASN A 343 33.81 16.94 -5.12
CA ASN A 343 34.62 17.16 -6.31
C ASN A 343 33.82 17.54 -7.56
N ASN A 344 32.52 17.79 -7.46
CA ASN A 344 31.66 18.02 -8.63
C ASN A 344 30.84 19.32 -8.60
N VAL A 345 31.19 20.29 -7.75
CA VAL A 345 30.47 21.56 -7.59
C VAL A 345 30.23 22.29 -8.91
N ASP A 346 31.23 22.40 -9.80
CA ASP A 346 31.05 23.10 -11.09
C ASP A 346 30.06 22.38 -12.00
N LYS A 347 30.08 21.04 -11.99
CA LYS A 347 29.11 20.21 -12.70
C LYS A 347 27.71 20.37 -12.11
N LEU A 348 27.58 20.44 -10.78
CA LEU A 348 26.30 20.71 -10.11
C LEU A 348 25.74 22.07 -10.54
N LYS A 349 26.56 23.13 -10.52
CA LYS A 349 26.14 24.47 -10.98
C LYS A 349 25.65 24.45 -12.43
N GLN A 350 26.35 23.73 -13.32
CA GLN A 350 25.90 23.57 -14.70
C GLN A 350 24.55 22.85 -14.79
N GLN A 351 24.41 21.71 -14.10
CA GLN A 351 23.16 20.92 -14.13
C GLN A 351 21.99 21.71 -13.52
N PHE A 352 22.21 22.39 -12.41
CA PHE A 352 21.22 23.25 -11.75
C PHE A 352 20.83 24.44 -12.63
N GLY A 353 21.78 25.07 -13.32
CA GLY A 353 21.50 26.11 -14.32
C GLY A 353 20.58 25.62 -15.44
N GLN A 354 20.84 24.41 -15.96
CA GLN A 354 20.02 23.79 -17.00
C GLN A 354 18.61 23.39 -16.51
N ILE A 355 18.45 23.12 -15.21
CA ILE A 355 17.12 22.88 -14.63
C ILE A 355 16.36 24.20 -14.51
N ILE A 356 17.03 25.26 -14.05
CA ILE A 356 16.43 26.60 -13.91
C ILE A 356 15.98 27.16 -15.26
N ASP A 357 16.79 27.02 -16.32
CA ASP A 357 16.44 27.50 -17.65
C ASP A 357 15.47 26.59 -18.42
N GLY A 358 15.16 25.41 -17.88
CA GLY A 358 14.23 24.44 -18.46
C GLY A 358 14.79 23.60 -19.61
N SER A 359 16.10 23.67 -19.89
CA SER A 359 16.76 22.95 -20.99
C SER A 359 16.97 21.46 -20.73
N THR A 360 16.94 21.00 -19.48
CA THR A 360 17.03 19.55 -19.21
C THR A 360 15.78 18.79 -19.63
N PRO A 361 15.88 17.49 -19.98
CA PRO A 361 14.71 16.64 -20.19
C PRO A 361 14.10 16.12 -18.87
N TYR A 362 14.71 16.41 -17.72
CA TYR A 362 14.33 15.81 -16.45
C TYR A 362 13.05 16.46 -15.90
N SER A 363 12.08 15.62 -15.55
CA SER A 363 10.82 16.01 -14.90
C SER A 363 10.88 15.80 -13.38
N ILE A 364 11.68 14.81 -12.93
CA ILE A 364 11.86 14.48 -11.52
C ILE A 364 13.36 14.27 -11.26
N VAL A 365 13.88 14.93 -10.23
CA VAL A 365 15.28 14.89 -9.85
C VAL A 365 15.40 14.43 -8.40
N ALA A 366 16.31 13.50 -8.11
CA ALA A 366 16.68 13.11 -6.76
C ALA A 366 18.08 13.65 -6.43
N LEU A 367 18.20 14.45 -5.37
CA LEU A 367 19.45 15.06 -4.92
C LEU A 367 20.13 14.18 -3.86
N ASN A 368 20.93 13.20 -4.27
CA ASN A 368 21.55 12.29 -3.32
C ASN A 368 22.86 12.86 -2.76
N ASP A 369 22.92 13.00 -1.45
CA ASP A 369 23.96 13.70 -0.72
C ASP A 369 25.14 12.80 -0.32
N GLU A 370 26.31 13.08 -0.88
CA GLU A 370 27.56 12.36 -0.63
C GLU A 370 28.73 13.33 -0.45
N TYR A 371 28.52 14.35 0.37
CA TYR A 371 29.47 15.43 0.60
C TYR A 371 29.76 15.68 2.08
N SER A 372 30.94 16.25 2.32
CA SER A 372 31.38 16.80 3.61
C SER A 372 31.74 18.29 3.50
N ASP A 373 31.99 18.77 2.28
CA ASP A 373 32.26 20.16 1.98
C ASP A 373 30.94 20.94 1.88
N MET A 374 30.74 21.90 2.79
CA MET A 374 29.50 22.69 2.86
C MET A 374 29.28 23.59 1.63
N ARG A 375 30.30 23.84 0.80
CA ARG A 375 30.10 24.54 -0.48
C ARG A 375 29.15 23.80 -1.42
N VAL A 376 29.06 22.47 -1.28
CA VAL A 376 28.09 21.64 -2.02
C VAL A 376 26.67 21.95 -1.55
N ALA A 377 26.45 22.03 -0.23
CA ALA A 377 25.18 22.43 0.36
C ALA A 377 24.79 23.85 -0.06
N ASP A 378 25.72 24.81 0.01
CA ASP A 378 25.49 26.19 -0.40
C ASP A 378 25.06 26.27 -1.88
N THR A 379 25.69 25.48 -2.75
CA THR A 379 25.34 25.39 -4.17
C THR A 379 23.94 24.83 -4.38
N ALA A 380 23.55 23.79 -3.64
CA ALA A 380 22.21 23.23 -3.68
C ALA A 380 21.16 24.23 -3.17
N LEU A 381 21.42 24.91 -2.06
CA LEU A 381 20.53 25.93 -1.49
C LEU A 381 20.35 27.13 -2.42
N GLU A 382 21.41 27.60 -3.06
CA GLU A 382 21.33 28.65 -4.06
C GLU A 382 20.45 28.23 -5.25
N PHE A 383 20.59 26.98 -5.71
CA PHE A 383 19.73 26.42 -6.74
C PHE A 383 18.26 26.35 -6.30
N LEU A 384 17.99 25.77 -5.13
CA LEU A 384 16.64 25.56 -4.61
C LEU A 384 15.90 26.89 -4.42
N SER A 385 16.56 27.89 -3.82
CA SER A 385 15.99 29.22 -3.59
C SER A 385 15.71 29.98 -4.90
N LYS A 386 16.57 29.83 -5.92
CA LYS A 386 16.34 30.42 -7.26
C LYS A 386 15.23 29.71 -8.03
N PHE A 387 15.15 28.39 -7.94
CA PHE A 387 14.21 27.58 -8.70
C PHE A 387 12.77 27.65 -8.13
N LEU A 388 12.66 27.74 -6.80
CA LEU A 388 11.40 27.70 -6.05
C LEU A 388 11.35 28.82 -4.99
N PRO A 389 11.39 30.10 -5.40
CA PRO A 389 11.43 31.23 -4.47
C PRO A 389 10.14 31.39 -3.65
N GLU A 390 9.00 31.08 -4.27
CA GLU A 390 7.68 31.27 -3.66
C GLU A 390 7.39 30.22 -2.58
N PRO A 391 6.96 30.65 -1.36
CA PRO A 391 6.46 29.74 -0.33
C PRO A 391 5.25 28.93 -0.80
N SER A 392 5.17 27.69 -0.33
CA SER A 392 4.00 26.83 -0.53
C SER A 392 2.89 27.16 0.46
N GLN A 393 1.67 26.66 0.20
CA GLN A 393 0.54 26.82 1.13
C GLN A 393 0.75 26.11 2.49
N TYR A 394 1.77 25.25 2.60
CA TYR A 394 2.09 24.47 3.79
C TYR A 394 3.08 25.17 4.70
N GLU A 395 3.60 26.33 4.30
CA GLU A 395 4.56 27.09 5.08
C GLU A 395 3.86 28.08 6.02
N ARG A 396 4.43 28.21 7.22
CA ARG A 396 3.98 29.17 8.23
C ARG A 396 4.13 30.59 7.71
N LYS A 397 3.17 31.43 8.07
CA LYS A 397 3.27 32.87 7.84
C LYS A 397 4.35 33.45 8.76
N PRO A 398 5.05 34.54 8.35
CA PRO A 398 6.14 35.14 9.13
C PRO A 398 5.79 35.52 10.58
N ASP A 399 4.51 35.77 10.86
CA ASP A 399 3.95 36.17 12.17
C ASP A 399 3.32 35.02 12.96
N SER A 400 3.46 33.77 12.50
CA SER A 400 2.88 32.60 13.17
C SER A 400 3.62 32.28 14.48
N GLU A 401 2.89 31.94 15.54
CA GLU A 401 3.47 31.50 16.82
C GLU A 401 4.43 30.31 16.65
N PRO A 402 5.64 30.33 17.25
CA PRO A 402 6.56 29.21 17.24
C PRO A 402 5.93 27.91 17.76
N HIS A 403 6.22 26.79 17.11
CA HIS A 403 5.94 25.45 17.65
C HIS A 403 7.24 24.74 18.03
N ALA A 404 7.13 23.68 18.81
CA ALA A 404 8.26 22.82 19.13
C ALA A 404 8.85 22.20 17.86
N LEU A 405 10.18 22.01 17.82
CA LEU A 405 10.90 21.38 16.69
C LEU A 405 11.05 19.87 16.85
N THR A 406 10.67 19.35 18.02
CA THR A 406 10.75 17.93 18.35
C THR A 406 9.77 17.59 19.45
N VAL A 407 9.29 16.35 19.46
CA VAL A 407 8.50 15.77 20.56
C VAL A 407 9.37 15.40 21.76
N ARG A 408 10.70 15.45 21.65
CA ARG A 408 11.60 15.01 22.72
C ARG A 408 12.05 16.17 23.60
N THR A 409 11.90 16.02 24.92
CA THR A 409 12.37 17.02 25.89
C THR A 409 13.91 17.11 25.87
N PRO A 410 14.49 18.31 25.74
CA PRO A 410 15.95 18.48 25.80
C PRO A 410 16.55 17.94 27.11
N GLY A 411 17.64 17.18 27.01
CA GLY A 411 18.39 16.64 28.15
C GLY A 411 17.93 15.26 28.62
N THR A 412 16.62 14.98 28.70
CA THR A 412 16.11 13.64 29.06
C THR A 412 15.78 12.79 27.84
N CYS A 413 15.46 13.43 26.71
CA CYS A 413 15.03 12.80 25.47
C CYS A 413 13.76 11.94 25.58
N GLU A 414 12.99 12.13 26.66
CA GLU A 414 11.66 11.59 26.82
C GLU A 414 10.71 12.22 25.81
N VAL A 415 9.74 11.43 25.33
CA VAL A 415 8.73 11.90 24.38
C VAL A 415 7.63 12.61 25.17
N ASP A 416 7.38 13.87 24.82
CA ASP A 416 6.23 14.66 25.26
C ASP A 416 5.06 14.45 24.28
N PRO A 417 4.03 13.67 24.67
CA PRO A 417 2.88 13.37 23.82
C PRO A 417 1.94 14.57 23.63
N THR A 418 2.16 15.68 24.34
CA THR A 418 1.35 16.90 24.19
C THR A 418 1.75 17.73 22.97
N ILE A 419 2.98 17.56 22.47
CA ILE A 419 3.52 18.28 21.31
C ILE A 419 2.94 17.71 20.00
N LEU A 420 3.03 16.40 19.82
CA LEU A 420 2.32 15.66 18.79
C LEU A 420 1.55 14.55 19.47
N SER A 421 0.22 14.62 19.38
CA SER A 421 -0.63 13.57 19.94
C SER A 421 -0.32 12.25 19.25
N PRO A 422 0.04 11.20 20.01
CA PRO A 422 0.27 9.89 19.43
C PRO A 422 -1.03 9.40 18.80
N PHE A 423 -0.89 8.62 17.74
CA PHE A 423 -2.06 8.03 17.13
C PHE A 423 -2.82 7.17 18.15
N PRO A 424 -4.16 7.16 18.11
CA PRO A 424 -4.92 6.21 18.91
C PRO A 424 -4.36 4.82 18.59
N ARG A 425 -3.96 4.09 19.64
CA ARG A 425 -3.44 2.73 19.50
C ARG A 425 -4.43 2.01 18.60
N ARG A 426 -3.97 1.57 17.43
CA ARG A 426 -4.79 0.75 16.55
C ARG A 426 -5.35 -0.35 17.45
N VAL A 427 -6.67 -0.35 17.66
CA VAL A 427 -7.35 -1.44 18.36
C VAL A 427 -7.34 -2.59 17.37
N GLU A 428 -6.15 -3.12 17.12
CA GLU A 428 -5.96 -4.16 16.15
C GLU A 428 -6.35 -5.47 16.83
N ALA A 429 -7.57 -5.91 16.55
CA ALA A 429 -7.57 -7.04 15.66
C ALA A 429 -7.18 -6.49 14.27
N ALA A 430 -5.87 -6.36 14.01
CA ALA A 430 -5.40 -6.87 12.73
C ALA A 430 -6.00 -8.25 12.77
N PRO A 431 -6.89 -8.63 11.85
CA PRO A 431 -7.29 -10.01 11.80
C PRO A 431 -5.97 -10.74 11.65
N LYS A 432 -5.45 -11.28 12.76
CA LYS A 432 -4.26 -12.11 12.78
C LYS A 432 -4.46 -13.24 11.77
N TYR A 433 -5.72 -13.47 11.39
CA TYR A 433 -6.19 -14.29 10.32
C TYR A 433 -7.44 -13.63 9.73
N GLN A 434 -7.34 -13.01 8.55
CA GLN A 434 -8.34 -13.14 7.47
C GLN A 434 -7.70 -12.90 6.09
N VAL A 435 -6.60 -13.58 5.78
CA VAL A 435 -6.52 -14.27 4.47
C VAL A 435 -7.36 -15.55 4.58
N ILE A 436 -8.61 -15.32 4.96
CA ILE A 436 -9.75 -16.21 4.78
C ILE A 436 -10.12 -16.19 3.30
N ALA A 437 -9.62 -15.23 2.51
CA ALA A 437 -9.86 -15.18 1.07
C ALA A 437 -9.50 -16.49 0.35
N TYR A 438 -8.40 -17.21 0.64
CA TYR A 438 -8.11 -18.43 -0.13
C TYR A 438 -8.65 -19.74 0.48
N ARG A 439 -8.57 -19.90 1.81
CA ARG A 439 -9.12 -21.09 2.49
C ARG A 439 -10.63 -21.01 2.61
N GLU A 440 -11.17 -19.80 2.71
CA GLU A 440 -12.60 -19.54 2.76
C GLU A 440 -13.20 -18.98 1.49
N LEU A 441 -12.49 -18.51 0.45
CA LEU A 441 -13.09 -18.66 -0.90
C LEU A 441 -13.19 -20.14 -1.22
N ARG A 442 -12.25 -21.01 -0.86
CA ARG A 442 -12.45 -22.46 -1.07
C ARG A 442 -13.60 -22.97 -0.23
N TRP A 443 -13.68 -22.63 1.06
CA TRP A 443 -14.79 -23.07 1.91
C TRP A 443 -16.12 -22.42 1.53
N VAL A 444 -16.18 -21.13 1.16
CA VAL A 444 -17.36 -20.39 0.69
C VAL A 444 -17.74 -20.78 -0.72
N ALA A 445 -16.81 -21.04 -1.63
CA ALA A 445 -17.10 -21.57 -2.97
C ALA A 445 -17.48 -23.05 -2.90
N PHE A 446 -16.87 -23.84 -2.02
CA PHE A 446 -17.27 -25.21 -1.73
C PHE A 446 -18.65 -25.23 -1.07
N THR A 447 -18.92 -24.42 -0.06
CA THR A 447 -20.25 -24.33 0.56
C THR A 447 -21.27 -23.69 -0.36
N ASN A 448 -20.94 -22.68 -1.18
CA ASN A 448 -21.84 -22.17 -2.20
C ASN A 448 -22.12 -23.22 -3.27
N SER A 449 -21.13 -23.99 -3.71
CA SER A 449 -21.32 -25.08 -4.68
C SER A 449 -22.11 -26.24 -4.05
N LEU A 450 -21.88 -26.54 -2.77
CA LEU A 450 -22.61 -27.55 -2.00
C LEU A 450 -24.05 -27.10 -1.74
N LEU A 451 -24.29 -25.83 -1.39
CA LEU A 451 -25.61 -25.25 -1.17
C LEU A 451 -26.37 -25.08 -2.48
N ARG A 452 -25.70 -24.70 -3.58
CA ARG A 452 -26.29 -24.70 -4.93
C ARG A 452 -26.60 -26.12 -5.39
N GLY A 453 -25.73 -27.09 -5.13
CA GLY A 453 -25.95 -28.51 -5.42
C GLY A 453 -27.07 -29.12 -4.59
N LEU A 454 -27.14 -28.83 -3.29
CA LEU A 454 -28.23 -29.20 -2.39
C LEU A 454 -29.52 -28.51 -2.78
N GLY A 455 -29.49 -27.23 -3.14
CA GLY A 455 -30.63 -26.47 -3.63
C GLY A 455 -31.17 -27.01 -4.95
N PHE A 456 -30.28 -27.37 -5.89
CA PHE A 456 -30.65 -28.02 -7.14
C PHE A 456 -31.22 -29.43 -6.90
N GLY A 457 -30.59 -30.21 -6.00
CA GLY A 457 -31.06 -31.53 -5.59
C GLY A 457 -32.42 -31.49 -4.88
N LEU A 458 -32.62 -30.55 -3.97
CA LEU A 458 -33.90 -30.31 -3.27
C LEU A 458 -34.96 -29.78 -4.24
N GLY A 459 -34.60 -28.91 -5.18
CA GLY A 459 -35.48 -28.43 -6.24
C GLY A 459 -35.92 -29.57 -7.17
N ALA A 460 -34.99 -30.42 -7.61
CA ALA A 460 -35.27 -31.60 -8.42
C ALA A 460 -36.12 -32.64 -7.66
N MET A 461 -35.84 -32.88 -6.38
CA MET A 461 -36.66 -33.72 -5.50
C MET A 461 -38.07 -33.15 -5.31
N SER A 462 -38.18 -31.84 -5.14
CA SER A 462 -39.48 -31.15 -5.01
C SER A 462 -40.28 -31.24 -6.29
N MET A 463 -39.66 -31.02 -7.45
CA MET A 463 -40.25 -31.23 -8.78
C MET A 463 -40.68 -32.68 -8.99
N TYR A 464 -39.84 -33.66 -8.63
CA TYR A 464 -40.16 -35.08 -8.74
C TYR A 464 -41.33 -35.49 -7.83
N ILE A 465 -41.36 -34.98 -6.61
CA ILE A 465 -42.47 -35.17 -5.67
C ILE A 465 -43.74 -34.53 -6.22
N LEU A 466 -43.67 -33.29 -6.74
CA LEU A 466 -44.80 -32.60 -7.35
C LEU A 466 -45.33 -33.39 -8.57
N TYR A 467 -44.42 -33.86 -9.42
CA TYR A 467 -44.70 -34.74 -10.57
C TYR A 467 -45.40 -36.03 -10.13
N LEU A 468 -44.93 -36.69 -9.07
CA LEU A 468 -45.57 -37.88 -8.51
C LEU A 468 -46.97 -37.60 -7.95
N ILE A 469 -47.20 -36.43 -7.31
CA ILE A 469 -48.53 -36.02 -6.82
C ILE A 469 -49.48 -35.76 -8.00
N VAL A 470 -49.01 -35.06 -9.04
CA VAL A 470 -49.80 -34.72 -10.23
C VAL A 470 -50.15 -35.98 -11.03
N LEU A 471 -49.21 -36.91 -11.24
CA LEU A 471 -49.48 -38.17 -11.96
C LEU A 471 -50.28 -39.18 -11.16
N ARG A 472 -50.15 -39.23 -9.81
CA ARG A 472 -51.04 -40.06 -8.98
C ARG A 472 -52.48 -39.56 -9.01
N ARG A 473 -52.73 -38.27 -9.29
CA ARG A 473 -54.09 -37.78 -9.55
C ARG A 473 -54.68 -38.29 -10.88
N ASN A 474 -53.83 -38.66 -11.85
CA ASN A 474 -54.25 -39.08 -13.20
C ASN A 474 -54.20 -40.60 -13.45
N LYS A 475 -53.99 -41.43 -12.41
CA LYS A 475 -54.20 -42.88 -12.49
C LYS A 475 -55.14 -43.35 -11.39
N ALA A 476 -56.43 -43.11 -11.59
CA ALA A 476 -57.45 -44.06 -11.18
C ALA A 476 -57.97 -44.74 -12.46
N PRO A 477 -57.51 -45.95 -12.81
CA PRO A 477 -58.25 -46.80 -13.73
C PRO A 477 -59.38 -47.47 -12.94
N MET A 478 -60.61 -47.12 -13.33
CA MET A 478 -61.80 -47.93 -13.09
C MET A 478 -61.57 -49.37 -13.57
N GLY A 479 -62.06 -50.33 -12.77
CA GLY A 479 -62.64 -51.61 -13.20
C GLY A 479 -61.87 -52.49 -14.19
N SER A 480 -61.39 -53.64 -13.70
CA SER A 480 -61.34 -54.88 -14.49
C SER A 480 -61.22 -56.08 -13.57
N ASN A 481 -62.32 -56.82 -13.42
CA ASN A 481 -62.35 -58.16 -12.83
C ASN A 481 -61.35 -59.08 -13.54
N GLY A 482 -60.53 -59.79 -12.77
CA GLY A 482 -59.61 -60.79 -13.29
C GLY A 482 -59.29 -61.79 -12.19
N ALA A 483 -60.01 -62.91 -12.24
CA ALA A 483 -60.02 -63.97 -11.26
C ALA A 483 -58.64 -64.64 -11.11
N TYR A 484 -57.99 -64.49 -9.96
CA TYR A 484 -57.11 -65.48 -9.34
C TYR A 484 -56.86 -64.99 -7.89
N ASP A 485 -57.67 -65.49 -6.95
CA ASP A 485 -57.30 -65.71 -5.54
C ASP A 485 -58.52 -66.31 -4.80
N LYS A 486 -58.61 -67.64 -4.88
CA LYS A 486 -59.19 -68.49 -3.83
C LYS A 486 -58.06 -69.42 -3.38
N VAL A 487 -57.44 -69.13 -2.24
CA VAL A 487 -57.29 -69.98 -1.03
C VAL A 487 -56.85 -69.07 0.10
#